data_AF-A0A7W2M7W1-F1
#
_entry.id   AF-A0A7W2M7W1-F1
#
_cell.length_a   1.000
_cell.length_b   1.000
_cell.length_c   1.000
_cell.angle_alpha   90.00
_cell.angle_beta   90.00
_cell.angle_gamma   90.00
#
_symmetry.space_group_name_H-M   'P 1'
#
loop_
_entity.id
_entity.type
_entity.pdbx_description
1 polymer ?
#
loop_
_entity_poly.entity_id
_entity_poly.type
_entity_poly.pdbx_seq_one_letter_code
_entity_poly.pdbx_strand_id
1 'polypeptide(L)'
;MYQLSYRSIASPLLNFEDLEAILAEAIATNSALNISGCLIYHNNSFVQILEGKKKDVLHVYGKIKTDARHQSVTLLWDNKVEHRFFEEWHMAFYRPENENEEKFVNDLLLFSKLTEKPSSALLTFWANVQKILRLGTVSQFQKVY
;
A
#
# COMPACT_ATOMS: atom_id res chain seq x y z
N MET A 1 15.42 -3.37 8.08
CA MET A 1 13.97 -3.65 7.91
C MET A 1 13.71 -4.08 6.47
N TYR A 2 12.52 -4.55 6.11
CA TYR A 2 12.18 -5.00 4.75
C TYR A 2 10.90 -4.33 4.26
N GLN A 3 10.87 -3.95 2.99
CA GLN A 3 9.73 -3.34 2.34
C GLN A 3 9.39 -4.12 1.08
N LEU A 4 8.10 -4.34 0.85
CA LEU A 4 7.57 -4.96 -0.35
C LEU A 4 6.42 -4.12 -0.87
N SER A 5 6.37 -3.88 -2.18
CA SER A 5 5.20 -3.31 -2.83
C SER A 5 4.78 -4.10 -4.06
N TYR A 6 3.48 -4.12 -4.31
CA TYR A 6 2.90 -4.85 -5.43
C TYR A 6 1.68 -4.12 -5.99
N ARG A 7 1.31 -4.47 -7.22
CA ARG A 7 0.04 -4.12 -7.85
C ARG A 7 -0.75 -5.38 -8.18
N SER A 8 -2.07 -5.29 -8.15
CA SER A 8 -2.97 -6.35 -8.63
C SER A 8 -4.25 -5.75 -9.21
N ILE A 9 -5.05 -6.58 -9.88
CA ILE A 9 -6.36 -6.21 -10.45
C ILE A 9 -7.43 -6.83 -9.56
N ALA A 10 -8.39 -6.05 -9.08
CA ALA A 10 -9.50 -6.55 -8.30
C ALA A 10 -10.37 -7.52 -9.10
N SER A 11 -10.95 -8.49 -8.39
CA SER A 11 -11.95 -9.38 -8.98
C SER A 11 -13.15 -8.56 -9.47
N PRO A 12 -13.74 -8.88 -10.63
CA PRO A 12 -14.98 -8.24 -11.09
C PRO A 12 -16.17 -8.42 -10.13
N LEU A 13 -16.09 -9.42 -9.23
CA LEU A 13 -17.10 -9.70 -8.21
C LEU A 13 -16.85 -8.97 -6.89
N LEU A 14 -15.74 -8.24 -6.77
CA LEU A 14 -15.38 -7.50 -5.55
C LEU A 14 -16.44 -6.42 -5.30
N ASN A 15 -17.12 -6.51 -4.15
CA ASN A 15 -18.06 -5.50 -3.70
C ASN A 15 -17.43 -4.63 -2.58
N PHE A 16 -18.22 -3.69 -2.07
CA PHE A 16 -17.74 -2.77 -1.03
C PHE A 16 -17.50 -3.47 0.32
N GLU A 17 -18.31 -4.45 0.69
CA GLU A 17 -18.13 -5.22 1.93
C GLU A 17 -16.84 -6.05 1.88
N ASP A 18 -16.48 -6.58 0.71
CA ASP A 18 -15.20 -7.28 0.51
C ASP A 18 -14.01 -6.35 0.77
N LEU A 19 -14.12 -5.08 0.38
CA LEU A 19 -13.08 -4.07 0.58
C LEU A 19 -12.91 -3.73 2.06
N GLU A 20 -14.01 -3.55 2.79
CA GLU A 20 -13.97 -3.38 4.25
C GLU A 20 -13.39 -4.62 4.94
N ALA A 21 -13.74 -5.82 4.48
CA ALA A 21 -13.19 -7.07 5.01
C ALA A 21 -11.68 -7.21 4.76
N ILE A 22 -11.19 -6.83 3.56
CA ILE A 22 -9.75 -6.77 3.26
C ILE A 22 -9.04 -5.84 4.26
N LEU A 23 -9.64 -4.68 4.54
CA LEU A 23 -9.04 -3.70 5.44
C LEU A 23 -8.99 -4.18 6.87
N ALA A 24 -10.10 -4.72 7.39
CA ALA A 24 -10.16 -5.27 8.74
C ALA A 24 -9.13 -6.41 8.91
N GLU A 25 -9.03 -7.32 7.93
CA GLU A 25 -8.07 -8.42 7.95
C GLU A 25 -6.62 -7.92 7.87
N ALA A 26 -6.35 -6.93 7.01
CA ALA A 26 -5.03 -6.35 6.87
C ALA A 26 -4.58 -5.66 8.16
N ILE A 27 -5.45 -4.87 8.80
CA ILE A 27 -5.15 -4.20 10.07
C ILE A 27 -4.85 -5.23 11.16
N ALA A 28 -5.72 -6.23 11.34
CA ALA A 28 -5.56 -7.25 12.37
C ALA A 28 -4.27 -8.08 12.17
N THR A 29 -4.04 -8.54 10.94
CA THR A 29 -2.87 -9.36 10.60
C THR A 29 -1.58 -8.55 10.74
N ASN A 30 -1.58 -7.31 10.24
CA ASN A 30 -0.38 -6.49 10.26
C ASN A 30 -0.04 -6.02 11.66
N SER A 31 -1.02 -5.65 12.48
CA SER A 31 -0.81 -5.30 13.88
C SER A 31 -0.17 -6.46 14.66
N ALA A 32 -0.70 -7.67 14.51
CA ALA A 32 -0.17 -8.88 15.17
C ALA A 32 1.28 -9.22 14.77
N LEU A 33 1.68 -8.88 13.54
CA LEU A 33 3.01 -9.15 12.99
C LEU A 33 3.95 -7.94 13.02
N ASN A 34 3.51 -6.82 13.62
CA ASN A 34 4.23 -5.55 13.58
C ASN A 34 4.62 -5.13 12.14
N ILE A 35 3.69 -5.30 11.21
CA ILE A 35 3.78 -4.82 9.84
C ILE A 35 3.05 -3.48 9.77
N SER A 36 3.61 -2.56 8.99
CA SER A 36 2.99 -1.28 8.63
C SER A 36 2.84 -1.18 7.12
N GLY A 37 2.02 -0.26 6.63
CA GLY A 37 1.84 -0.14 5.21
C GLY A 37 0.71 0.78 4.76
N CYS A 38 0.47 0.76 3.46
CA CYS A 38 -0.60 1.49 2.80
C CYS A 38 -1.20 0.61 1.70
N LEU A 39 -2.53 0.57 1.63
CA LEU A 39 -3.32 -0.07 0.60
C LEU A 39 -4.14 1.00 -0.13
N ILE A 40 -3.99 1.03 -1.44
CA ILE A 40 -4.72 1.92 -2.33
C ILE A 40 -5.60 1.07 -3.23
N TYR A 41 -6.88 1.41 -3.32
CA TYR A 41 -7.82 0.82 -4.26
C TYR A 41 -8.40 1.88 -5.18
N HIS A 42 -8.18 1.74 -6.49
CA HIS A 42 -8.66 2.68 -7.50
C HIS A 42 -8.80 2.00 -8.86
N ASN A 43 -9.87 2.29 -9.60
CA ASN A 43 -10.16 1.74 -10.94
C ASN A 43 -9.88 0.23 -11.06
N ASN A 44 -10.50 -0.55 -10.15
CA ASN A 44 -10.37 -2.00 -10.07
C ASN A 44 -8.91 -2.49 -9.97
N SER A 45 -8.01 -1.66 -9.44
CA SER A 45 -6.62 -1.99 -9.20
C SER A 45 -6.28 -1.75 -7.74
N PHE A 46 -5.49 -2.65 -7.17
CA PHE A 46 -4.86 -2.45 -5.87
C PHE A 46 -3.39 -2.13 -6.05
N VAL A 47 -2.89 -1.20 -5.22
CA VAL A 47 -1.46 -1.05 -4.96
C VAL A 47 -1.26 -1.10 -3.45
N GLN A 48 -0.35 -1.95 -2.99
CA GLN A 48 -0.06 -2.08 -1.56
C GLN A 48 1.43 -2.04 -1.28
N ILE A 49 1.77 -1.46 -0.13
CA ILE A 49 3.12 -1.43 0.43
C ILE A 49 3.06 -2.07 1.82
N LEU A 50 4.00 -2.97 2.11
CA LEU A 50 4.17 -3.66 3.39
C LEU A 50 5.59 -3.45 3.90
N GLU A 51 5.72 -3.09 5.18
CA GLU A 51 6.99 -2.82 5.84
C GLU A 51 7.09 -3.57 7.16
N GLY A 52 8.20 -4.26 7.39
CA GLY A 52 8.38 -5.03 8.62
C GLY A 52 9.59 -5.96 8.59
N LYS A 53 9.53 -7.03 9.38
CA LYS A 53 10.53 -8.11 9.30
C LYS A 53 10.32 -8.87 7.99
N LYS A 54 11.41 -9.18 7.28
CA LYS A 54 11.37 -9.85 5.96
C LYS A 54 10.51 -11.12 5.96
N LYS A 55 10.65 -11.97 6.98
CA LYS A 55 9.89 -13.21 7.10
C LYS A 55 8.38 -12.95 7.18
N ASP A 56 7.98 -11.97 7.99
CA ASP A 56 6.57 -11.68 8.25
C ASP A 56 5.92 -11.00 7.04
N VAL A 57 6.63 -10.06 6.40
CA VAL A 57 6.18 -9.42 5.14
C VAL A 57 6.00 -10.44 4.02
N LEU A 58 6.96 -11.35 3.84
CA LEU A 58 6.86 -12.40 2.80
C LEU A 58 5.74 -13.42 3.12
N HIS A 59 5.50 -13.70 4.40
CA HIS A 59 4.39 -14.55 4.84
C HIS A 59 3.03 -13.94 4.50
N VAL A 60 2.82 -12.66 4.83
CA VAL A 60 1.59 -11.93 4.48
C VAL A 60 1.44 -11.82 2.95
N TYR A 61 2.51 -11.47 2.24
CA TYR A 61 2.48 -11.40 0.78
C TYR A 61 2.14 -12.75 0.12
N GLY A 62 2.61 -13.86 0.71
CA GLY A 62 2.25 -15.21 0.24
C GLY A 62 0.75 -15.47 0.30
N LYS A 63 0.08 -15.06 1.39
CA LYS A 63 -1.39 -15.16 1.51
C LYS A 63 -2.11 -14.28 0.51
N ILE A 64 -1.67 -13.02 0.40
CA ILE A 64 -2.21 -12.04 -0.54
C ILE A 64 -2.19 -12.61 -1.96
N LYS A 65 -1.07 -13.17 -2.42
CA LYS A 65 -0.96 -13.73 -3.79
C LYS A 65 -2.02 -14.78 -4.14
N THR A 66 -2.59 -15.44 -3.15
CA THR A 66 -3.60 -16.51 -3.33
C THR A 66 -5.02 -16.07 -3.03
N ASP A 67 -5.23 -14.79 -2.69
CA ASP A 67 -6.54 -14.24 -2.38
C ASP A 67 -7.43 -14.19 -3.62
N ALA A 68 -8.64 -14.74 -3.54
CA ALA A 68 -9.57 -14.79 -4.68
C ALA A 68 -10.20 -13.41 -5.00
N ARG A 69 -10.06 -12.43 -4.10
CA ARG A 69 -10.60 -11.08 -4.26
C ARG A 69 -9.83 -10.24 -5.29
N HIS A 70 -8.67 -10.72 -5.74
CA HIS A 70 -7.88 -10.06 -6.79
C HIS A 70 -7.10 -11.06 -7.65
N GLN A 71 -6.48 -10.56 -8.73
CA GLN A 71 -5.72 -11.35 -9.68
C GLN A 71 -4.56 -10.52 -10.27
N SER A 72 -3.74 -11.14 -11.12
CA SER A 72 -2.64 -10.47 -11.83
C SER A 72 -1.66 -9.74 -10.90
N VAL A 73 -1.31 -10.37 -9.78
CA VAL A 73 -0.40 -9.81 -8.78
C VAL A 73 1.01 -9.65 -9.38
N THR A 74 1.48 -8.41 -9.44
CA THR A 74 2.78 -8.02 -9.98
C THR A 74 3.60 -7.37 -8.87
N LEU A 75 4.75 -7.96 -8.55
CA LEU A 75 5.71 -7.38 -7.62
C LEU A 75 6.33 -6.13 -8.24
N LEU A 76 6.34 -5.02 -7.49
CA LEU A 76 6.91 -3.75 -7.94
C LEU A 76 8.26 -3.47 -7.26
N TRP A 77 8.40 -3.84 -5.98
CA TRP A 77 9.60 -3.59 -5.18
C TRP A 77 9.71 -4.59 -4.02
N ASP A 78 10.92 -5.02 -3.67
CA ASP A 78 11.13 -5.99 -2.58
C ASP A 78 12.52 -5.91 -1.91
N ASN A 79 12.85 -4.78 -1.26
CA ASN A 79 14.21 -4.54 -0.75
C ASN A 79 14.30 -4.26 0.76
N LYS A 80 15.52 -4.35 1.31
CA LYS A 80 15.83 -3.87 2.65
C LYS A 80 15.75 -2.33 2.68
N VAL A 81 15.18 -1.80 3.75
CA VAL A 81 15.10 -0.36 4.02
C VAL A 81 15.61 -0.05 5.42
N GLU A 82 16.09 1.18 5.61
CA GLU A 82 16.65 1.65 6.90
C GLU A 82 15.55 2.06 7.89
N HIS A 83 14.49 2.74 7.41
CA HIS A 83 13.38 3.29 8.22
C HIS A 83 12.01 2.95 7.62
N ARG A 84 10.93 2.99 8.43
CA ARG A 84 9.57 2.74 7.92
C ARG A 84 9.06 4.06 7.36
N PHE A 85 8.41 4.00 6.22
CA PHE A 85 7.73 5.18 5.70
C PHE A 85 6.34 5.35 6.34
N PHE A 86 5.72 4.26 6.81
CA PHE A 86 4.37 4.23 7.39
C PHE A 86 4.35 3.84 8.87
N GLU A 87 5.37 4.28 9.62
CA GLU A 87 5.63 3.92 11.03
C GLU A 87 4.40 4.05 11.97
N GLU A 88 3.48 4.98 11.66
CA GLU A 88 2.26 5.25 12.45
C GLU A 88 1.01 4.46 11.99
N TRP A 89 1.10 3.63 10.93
CA TRP A 89 -0.07 3.03 10.27
C TRP A 89 0.11 1.52 10.06
N HIS A 90 -0.65 0.71 10.79
CA HIS A 90 -0.73 -0.74 10.54
C HIS A 90 -1.24 -1.05 9.13
N MET A 91 -2.18 -0.24 8.63
CA MET A 91 -2.55 -0.13 7.22
C MET A 91 -3.29 1.18 6.98
N ALA A 92 -2.72 2.09 6.18
CA ALA A 92 -3.46 3.22 5.65
C ALA A 92 -4.33 2.76 4.47
N PHE A 93 -5.57 3.24 4.36
CA PHE A 93 -6.42 2.99 3.21
C PHE A 93 -6.73 4.27 2.43
N TYR A 94 -6.60 4.19 1.12
CA TYR A 94 -7.02 5.26 0.21
C TYR A 94 -7.93 4.70 -0.87
N ARG A 95 -9.17 5.21 -0.90
CA ARG A 95 -10.10 5.05 -2.01
C ARG A 95 -10.46 6.43 -2.52
N PRO A 96 -9.96 6.81 -3.68
CA PRO A 96 -10.22 8.15 -4.16
C PRO A 96 -11.52 8.21 -5.00
N GLU A 97 -12.14 9.40 -5.07
CA GLU A 97 -13.42 9.67 -5.76
C GLU A 97 -13.37 10.59 -7.04
N ASN A 98 -12.26 11.26 -7.42
CA ASN A 98 -12.11 12.16 -8.59
C ASN A 98 -10.73 12.12 -9.34
N GLU A 99 -10.68 12.66 -10.59
CA GLU A 99 -9.58 12.71 -11.61
C GLU A 99 -8.09 12.84 -11.18
N ASN A 100 -7.75 13.31 -9.97
CA ASN A 100 -6.35 13.39 -9.48
C ASN A 100 -5.71 12.02 -9.19
N GLU A 101 -6.49 10.95 -9.36
CA GLU A 101 -6.19 9.57 -8.97
C GLU A 101 -5.29 8.82 -9.92
N GLU A 102 -5.58 9.00 -11.21
CA GLU A 102 -4.76 8.42 -12.25
C GLU A 102 -3.36 9.01 -12.15
N LYS A 103 -3.26 10.30 -11.85
CA LYS A 103 -1.99 10.96 -11.57
C LYS A 103 -1.31 10.39 -10.31
N PHE A 104 -2.01 10.25 -9.19
CA PHE A 104 -1.40 9.71 -7.96
C PHE A 104 -0.92 8.26 -8.12
N VAL A 105 -1.73 7.40 -8.75
CA VAL A 105 -1.37 6.01 -9.03
C VAL A 105 -0.27 5.94 -10.09
N ASN A 106 -0.32 6.76 -11.14
CA ASN A 106 0.74 6.82 -12.15
C ASN A 106 2.04 7.35 -11.56
N ASP A 107 2.00 8.34 -10.67
CA ASP A 107 3.14 8.83 -9.92
C ASP A 107 3.72 7.67 -9.10
N LEU A 108 2.90 6.98 -8.29
CA LEU A 108 3.32 5.84 -7.49
C LEU A 108 3.93 4.70 -8.33
N LEU A 109 3.33 4.37 -9.48
CA LEU A 109 3.79 3.34 -10.41
C LEU A 109 5.01 3.76 -11.23
N LEU A 110 5.12 5.04 -11.61
CA LEU A 110 6.28 5.60 -12.27
C LEU A 110 7.47 5.58 -11.29
N PHE A 111 7.23 5.92 -10.03
CA PHE A 111 8.26 5.87 -9.01
C PHE A 111 8.69 4.45 -8.65
N SER A 112 7.77 3.47 -8.64
CA SER A 112 8.14 2.06 -8.48
C SER A 112 8.96 1.52 -9.66
N LYS A 113 8.80 2.10 -10.86
CA LYS A 113 9.61 1.76 -12.04
C LYS A 113 10.96 2.46 -12.08
N LEU A 114 11.12 3.58 -11.36
CA LEU A 114 12.36 4.35 -11.27
C LEU A 114 13.33 3.82 -10.19
N THR A 115 13.02 2.70 -9.54
CA THR A 115 13.74 2.20 -8.36
C THR A 115 15.05 1.46 -8.64
N GLU A 116 15.77 1.78 -9.71
CA GLU A 116 17.12 1.23 -9.84
C GLU A 116 18.10 1.81 -8.79
N LYS A 117 17.81 2.96 -8.16
CA LYS A 117 18.58 3.56 -7.03
C LYS A 117 17.72 4.48 -6.14
N PRO A 118 18.10 4.74 -4.86
CA PRO A 118 17.36 5.66 -4.00
C PRO A 118 17.62 7.10 -4.48
N SER A 119 16.80 7.58 -5.41
CA SER A 119 16.83 8.99 -5.75
C SER A 119 16.26 9.79 -4.58
N SER A 120 16.86 10.94 -4.30
CA SER A 120 16.33 11.94 -3.36
C SER A 120 14.86 12.28 -3.64
N ALA A 121 14.38 12.07 -4.88
CA ALA A 121 13.00 12.24 -5.27
C ALA A 121 12.04 11.23 -4.58
N LEU A 122 12.45 9.98 -4.38
CA LEU A 122 11.66 8.99 -3.62
C LEU A 122 11.51 9.42 -2.15
N LEU A 123 12.61 9.84 -1.51
CA LEU A 123 12.58 10.33 -0.13
C LEU A 123 11.77 11.62 0.00
N THR A 124 11.90 12.54 -0.95
CA THR A 124 11.16 13.81 -0.98
C THR A 124 9.67 13.58 -1.24
N PHE A 125 9.33 12.66 -2.12
CA PHE A 125 7.95 12.27 -2.38
C PHE A 125 7.33 11.58 -1.16
N TRP A 126 8.04 10.65 -0.52
CA TRP A 126 7.54 10.04 0.71
C TRP A 126 7.38 11.06 1.83
N ALA A 127 8.28 12.05 1.94
CA ALA A 127 8.10 13.18 2.84
C ALA A 127 6.85 14.00 2.49
N ASN A 128 6.51 14.17 1.20
CA ASN A 128 5.29 14.84 0.77
C ASN A 128 4.03 14.02 1.04
N VAL A 129 4.01 12.71 0.76
CA VAL A 129 2.90 11.82 1.11
C VAL A 129 2.70 11.79 2.62
N GLN A 130 3.77 11.65 3.40
CA GLN A 130 3.73 11.69 4.86
C GLN A 130 3.24 13.06 5.37
N LYS A 131 3.66 14.16 4.75
CA LYS A 131 3.18 15.51 5.07
C LYS A 131 1.70 15.68 4.75
N ILE A 132 1.22 15.14 3.64
CA ILE A 132 -0.20 15.11 3.27
C ILE A 132 -1.01 14.28 4.28
N LEU A 133 -0.49 13.11 4.68
CA LEU A 133 -1.10 12.23 5.69
C LEU A 133 -1.10 12.85 7.11
N ARG A 134 -0.06 13.61 7.47
CA ARG A 134 0.08 14.27 8.78
C ARG A 134 -0.70 15.59 8.91
N LEU A 135 -0.87 16.34 7.82
CA LEU A 135 -1.56 17.63 7.83
C LEU A 135 -3.10 17.51 7.78
N GLY A 136 -3.65 16.30 7.66
CA GLY A 136 -5.10 16.09 7.69
C GLY A 136 -5.86 16.72 6.52
N THR A 137 -5.16 17.23 5.50
CA THR A 137 -5.74 17.96 4.36
C THR A 137 -6.39 17.06 3.31
N VAL A 138 -6.43 15.75 3.53
CA VAL A 138 -7.12 14.83 2.64
C VAL A 138 -8.28 14.21 3.39
N SER A 139 -9.48 14.71 3.13
CA SER A 139 -10.74 14.16 3.63
C SER A 139 -11.06 12.74 3.09
N GLN A 140 -10.13 12.09 2.39
CA GLN A 140 -10.28 10.82 1.67
C GLN A 140 -9.40 9.68 2.21
N PHE A 141 -8.52 9.91 3.21
CA PHE A 141 -7.84 8.81 3.92
C PHE A 141 -8.59 8.54 5.23
N GLN A 142 -9.23 7.38 5.35
CA GLN A 142 -9.82 6.97 6.62
C GLN A 142 -8.70 6.46 7.54
N LYS A 143 -8.49 7.15 8.68
CA LYS A 143 -7.72 6.62 9.80
C LYS A 143 -8.58 5.57 10.49
N VAL A 144 -8.25 4.30 10.30
CA VAL A 144 -8.85 3.19 11.03
C VAL A 144 -7.82 2.74 12.06
N TYR A 145 -8.12 3.01 13.33
CA TYR A 145 -7.26 2.69 14.49
C TYR A 145 -7.24 1.19 14.78
#